data_AF-A0A2T7UXG9-F1
#
_entry.id   AF-A0A2T7UXG9-F1
#
_cell.length_a   1.000
_cell.length_b   1.000
_cell.length_c   1.000
_cell.angle_alpha   90.00
_cell.angle_beta   90.00
_cell.angle_gamma   90.00
#
_symmetry.space_group_name_H-M   'P 1'
#
loop_
_entity.id
_entity.type
_entity.pdbx_description
1 polymer ?
#
loop_
_entity_poly.entity_id
_entity_poly.type
_entity_poly.pdbx_seq_one_letter_code
_entity_poly.pdbx_strand_id
1 'polypeptide(L)'
;MAAPEPPFQFWRSRIGGATGECGVSLRFRSDDEQGIDGKGRVSIPAAFRPVIAAGDHLMAQGERPTFVIVYGTDSLNHLRCYTRKEMEKIEERIELLDEGTEEREIAETFFLGSSMDVQLGDDGRIVLPQRLRKKLDLDDRIYFIGVGSHFKMWKPETYKAHEAGRTDALIVERGGARFDPASLLPKLPPKPTPAV
;
A
#
# COMPACT_ATOMS: atom_id res chain seq x y z
N MET A 1 32.41 -21.59 39.70
CA MET A 1 31.79 -20.28 39.40
C MET A 1 31.02 -20.44 38.10
N ALA A 2 29.70 -20.57 38.18
CA ALA A 2 28.82 -20.71 37.02
C ALA A 2 28.31 -19.31 36.61
N ALA A 3 28.45 -18.96 35.34
CA ALA A 3 27.85 -17.76 34.74
C ALA A 3 26.38 -18.06 34.35
N PRO A 4 25.46 -17.07 34.39
CA PRO A 4 24.04 -17.28 34.19
C PRO A 4 23.64 -17.42 32.71
N GLU A 5 22.60 -18.23 32.46
CA GLU A 5 22.01 -18.46 31.12
C GLU A 5 21.27 -17.21 30.57
N PRO A 6 21.32 -16.94 29.25
CA PRO A 6 20.50 -15.92 28.61
C PRO A 6 19.07 -16.42 28.35
N PRO A 7 18.04 -15.57 28.50
CA PRO A 7 16.66 -16.01 28.34
C PRO A 7 16.20 -15.89 26.88
N PHE A 8 15.40 -16.88 26.45
CA PHE A 8 14.55 -16.93 25.26
C PHE A 8 15.23 -17.14 23.89
N GLN A 9 15.53 -18.41 23.60
CA GLN A 9 15.76 -18.97 22.27
C GLN A 9 14.51 -19.74 21.81
N PHE A 10 13.77 -19.24 20.82
CA PHE A 10 12.81 -19.99 19.99
C PHE A 10 12.66 -19.18 18.69
N TRP A 11 12.89 -19.65 17.46
CA TRP A 11 13.11 -20.96 16.88
C TRP A 11 13.78 -20.73 15.51
N ARG A 12 14.91 -21.40 15.24
CA ARG A 12 15.40 -21.60 13.87
C ARG A 12 14.76 -22.89 13.34
N SER A 13 14.19 -22.84 12.14
CA SER A 13 14.01 -24.04 11.33
C SER A 13 14.49 -23.80 9.91
N ARG A 14 15.39 -24.66 9.49
CA ARG A 14 15.89 -24.84 8.12
C ARG A 14 15.73 -26.32 7.83
N ILE A 15 14.75 -26.70 7.01
CA ILE A 15 14.70 -27.81 6.01
C ILE A 15 13.47 -27.46 5.14
N GLY A 16 13.52 -27.16 3.85
CA GLY A 16 13.87 -28.04 2.73
C GLY A 16 12.62 -28.78 2.22
N GLY A 17 12.09 -28.37 1.06
CA GLY A 17 11.15 -29.16 0.23
C GLY A 17 9.65 -28.81 0.37
N ALA A 18 9.06 -28.38 -0.74
CA ALA A 18 7.61 -28.29 -1.02
C ALA A 18 6.77 -27.41 -0.06
N THR A 19 6.88 -26.09 -0.17
CA THR A 19 5.95 -25.16 0.49
C THR A 19 4.68 -24.98 -0.35
N GLY A 20 3.64 -25.74 -0.01
CA GLY A 20 2.27 -25.25 -0.14
C GLY A 20 2.09 -24.07 0.82
N GLU A 21 2.37 -22.85 0.36
CA GLU A 21 2.16 -21.64 1.14
C GLU A 21 0.65 -21.36 1.28
N CYS A 22 0.04 -21.83 2.37
CA CYS A 22 -1.18 -21.18 2.88
C CYS A 22 -0.78 -20.01 3.81
N GLY A 23 0.10 -19.13 3.33
CA GLY A 23 0.41 -17.88 4.00
C GLY A 23 -0.68 -16.87 3.68
N VAL A 24 -1.42 -16.38 4.69
CA VAL A 24 -2.34 -15.26 4.49
C VAL A 24 -1.51 -14.09 3.96
N SER A 25 -1.76 -13.68 2.71
CA SER A 25 -1.09 -12.52 2.14
C SER A 25 -1.39 -11.28 3.00
N LEU A 26 -0.34 -10.66 3.50
CA LEU A 26 -0.45 -9.35 4.16
C LEU A 26 -0.99 -8.36 3.14
N ARG A 27 -2.01 -7.60 3.55
CA ARG A 27 -2.72 -6.63 2.71
C ARG A 27 -3.00 -5.38 3.51
N PHE A 28 -3.02 -4.24 2.84
CA PHE A 28 -3.47 -2.99 3.44
C PHE A 28 -4.98 -3.04 3.68
N ARG A 29 -5.38 -2.95 4.94
CA ARG A 29 -6.77 -2.93 5.40
C ARG A 29 -6.89 -1.82 6.43
N SER A 30 -8.11 -1.35 6.69
CA SER A 30 -8.45 -0.21 7.56
C SER A 30 -8.07 1.15 6.99
N ASP A 31 -8.69 2.16 7.60
CA ASP A 31 -8.41 3.58 7.44
C ASP A 31 -7.94 4.19 8.76
N ASP A 32 -7.23 5.31 8.68
CA ASP A 32 -6.69 5.99 9.86
C ASP A 32 -6.37 7.46 9.54
N GLU A 33 -6.57 8.37 10.49
CA GLU A 33 -6.21 9.80 10.36
C GLU A 33 -4.98 10.12 11.21
N GLN A 34 -3.99 10.79 10.63
CA GLN A 34 -2.73 11.11 11.29
C GLN A 34 -2.38 12.58 11.13
N GLY A 35 -1.67 13.12 12.12
CA GLY A 35 -1.13 14.48 12.07
C GLY A 35 0.15 14.57 11.23
N ILE A 36 0.37 15.73 10.63
CA ILE A 36 1.59 16.12 9.93
C ILE A 36 2.38 17.05 10.86
N ASP A 37 3.64 16.71 11.13
CA ASP A 37 4.47 17.57 11.96
C ASP A 37 5.01 18.80 11.20
N GLY A 38 5.58 19.78 11.92
CA GLY A 38 6.13 21.00 11.32
C GLY A 38 7.31 20.77 10.35
N LYS A 39 7.92 19.57 10.35
CA LYS A 39 8.97 19.16 9.39
C LYS A 39 8.39 18.41 8.19
N GLY A 40 7.06 18.25 8.12
CA GLY A 40 6.38 17.47 7.08
C GLY A 40 6.50 15.96 7.29
N ARG A 41 6.82 15.50 8.51
CA ARG A 41 6.82 14.07 8.82
C ARG A 41 5.42 13.59 9.13
N VAL A 42 5.10 12.41 8.62
CA VAL A 42 3.81 11.75 8.77
C VAL A 42 4.02 10.37 9.34
N SER A 43 3.25 10.01 10.36
CA SER A 43 3.26 8.65 10.91
C SER A 43 2.46 7.71 10.00
N ILE A 44 3.08 6.62 9.55
CA ILE A 44 2.37 5.57 8.83
C ILE A 44 1.59 4.72 9.85
N PRO A 45 0.31 4.39 9.59
CA PRO A 45 -0.49 3.55 10.48
C PRO A 45 0.22 2.24 10.82
N ALA A 46 0.18 1.83 12.09
CA ALA A 46 0.90 0.66 12.58
C ALA A 46 0.53 -0.63 11.82
N ALA A 47 -0.72 -0.75 11.39
CA ALA A 47 -1.20 -1.89 10.61
C ALA A 47 -0.56 -2.01 9.21
N PHE A 48 -0.03 -0.92 8.65
CA PHE A 48 0.51 -0.90 7.29
C PHE A 48 2.00 -1.23 7.26
N ARG A 49 2.73 -0.98 8.36
CA ARG A 49 4.19 -1.15 8.44
C ARG A 49 4.64 -2.59 8.17
N PRO A 50 3.99 -3.64 8.72
CA PRO A 50 4.35 -5.04 8.40
C PRO A 50 4.11 -5.39 6.93
N VAL A 51 3.08 -4.81 6.31
CA VAL A 51 2.78 -5.03 4.88
C VAL A 51 3.87 -4.41 4.01
N ILE A 52 4.32 -3.19 4.35
CA ILE A 52 5.42 -2.51 3.67
C ILE A 52 6.71 -3.32 3.79
N ALA A 53 7.07 -3.74 5.01
CA ALA A 53 8.28 -4.51 5.25
C ALA A 53 8.26 -5.87 4.53
N ALA A 54 7.13 -6.58 4.52
CA ALA A 54 7.00 -7.85 3.80
C ALA A 54 6.97 -7.70 2.27
N GLY A 55 6.63 -6.51 1.77
CA GLY A 55 6.59 -6.20 0.34
C GLY A 55 7.88 -5.58 -0.21
N ASP A 56 8.88 -5.31 0.64
CA ASP A 56 10.21 -4.87 0.23
C ASP A 56 11.18 -6.05 0.21
N HIS A 57 11.25 -6.72 -0.94
CA HIS A 57 12.10 -7.89 -1.14
C HIS A 57 13.55 -7.52 -1.48
N LEU A 58 13.84 -6.23 -1.74
CA LEU A 58 15.19 -5.71 -1.98
C LEU A 58 15.88 -5.25 -0.70
N MET A 59 15.11 -5.13 0.40
CA MET A 59 15.62 -4.70 1.71
C MET A 59 16.71 -5.66 2.21
N ALA A 60 17.94 -5.14 2.36
CA ALA A 60 19.01 -5.91 2.99
C ALA A 60 18.78 -6.03 4.51
N GLN A 61 19.43 -7.00 5.14
CA GLN A 61 19.30 -7.21 6.58
C GLN A 61 19.78 -5.97 7.36
N GLY A 62 18.87 -5.37 8.14
CA GLY A 62 19.16 -4.17 8.94
C GLY A 62 18.90 -2.86 8.20
N GLU A 63 18.44 -2.91 6.95
CA GLU A 63 17.93 -1.73 6.27
C GLU A 63 16.48 -1.44 6.64
N ARG A 64 16.07 -0.21 6.35
CA ARG A 64 14.70 0.26 6.57
C ARG A 64 13.85 -0.04 5.35
N PRO A 65 12.60 -0.46 5.54
CA PRO A 65 11.76 -0.84 4.42
C PRO A 65 11.37 0.38 3.60
N THR A 66 11.38 0.21 2.29
CA THR A 66 11.10 1.24 1.29
C THR A 66 9.84 0.89 0.51
N PHE A 67 9.06 1.90 0.18
CA PHE A 67 7.87 1.76 -0.64
C PHE A 67 7.76 2.92 -1.62
N VAL A 68 6.90 2.77 -2.63
CA VAL A 68 6.79 3.72 -3.73
C VAL A 68 5.55 4.57 -3.55
N ILE A 69 5.69 5.89 -3.63
CA ILE A 69 4.57 6.84 -3.70
C ILE A 69 4.40 7.27 -5.15
N VAL A 70 3.26 6.93 -5.74
CA VAL A 70 2.80 7.41 -7.04
C VAL A 70 1.87 8.60 -6.82
N TYR A 71 2.31 9.78 -7.26
CA TYR A 71 1.57 11.04 -7.14
C TYR A 71 0.81 11.44 -8.39
N GLY A 72 1.06 10.77 -9.53
CA GLY A 72 0.31 10.91 -10.77
C GLY A 72 0.16 12.36 -11.27
N THR A 73 -0.89 12.61 -12.06
CA THR A 73 -1.20 13.91 -12.68
C THR A 73 -1.78 14.91 -11.68
N ASP A 74 -1.81 16.20 -12.02
CA ASP A 74 -2.32 17.26 -11.13
C ASP A 74 -3.83 17.17 -10.83
N SER A 75 -4.59 16.46 -11.65
CA SER A 75 -6.00 16.20 -11.40
C SER A 75 -6.25 15.14 -10.31
N LEU A 76 -5.21 14.45 -9.83
CA LEU A 76 -5.33 13.48 -8.74
C LEU A 76 -5.22 14.14 -7.38
N ASN A 77 -6.30 14.00 -6.62
CA ASN A 77 -6.45 14.57 -5.29
C ASN A 77 -5.96 13.63 -4.17
N HIS A 78 -5.20 12.60 -4.52
CA HIS A 78 -4.69 11.60 -3.59
C HIS A 78 -3.39 10.99 -4.08
N LEU A 79 -2.62 10.48 -3.14
CA LEU A 79 -1.39 9.74 -3.41
C LEU A 79 -1.67 8.25 -3.31
N ARG A 80 -1.05 7.44 -4.18
CA ARG A 80 -1.11 5.98 -4.11
C ARG A 80 0.23 5.45 -3.64
N CYS A 81 0.21 4.55 -2.67
CA CYS A 81 1.42 4.02 -2.07
C CYS A 81 1.46 2.51 -2.21
N TYR A 82 2.47 2.04 -2.94
CA TYR A 82 2.67 0.64 -3.30
C TYR A 82 3.90 0.09 -2.60
N THR A 83 3.84 -1.16 -2.14
CA THR A 83 5.06 -1.89 -1.80
C THR A 83 5.91 -2.11 -3.05
N ARG A 84 7.23 -2.24 -2.92
CA ARG A 84 8.12 -2.52 -4.07
C ARG A 84 7.66 -3.72 -4.89
N LYS A 85 7.32 -4.83 -4.23
CA LYS A 85 6.77 -6.04 -4.87
C LYS A 85 5.49 -5.79 -5.69
N GLU A 86 4.67 -4.82 -5.31
CA GLU A 86 3.45 -4.50 -6.05
C GLU A 86 3.73 -3.51 -7.18
N MET A 87 4.72 -2.63 -6.99
CA MET A 87 5.20 -1.74 -8.03
C MET A 87 5.85 -2.51 -9.18
N GLU A 88 6.65 -3.53 -8.88
CA GLU A 88 7.25 -4.40 -9.91
C GLU A 88 6.19 -5.10 -10.77
N LYS A 89 5.10 -5.59 -10.18
CA LYS A 89 3.99 -6.15 -10.98
C LYS A 89 3.34 -5.11 -11.88
N ILE A 90 3.35 -3.83 -11.48
CA ILE A 90 2.84 -2.76 -12.33
C ILE A 90 3.82 -2.52 -13.48
N GLU A 91 5.12 -2.48 -13.19
CA GLU A 91 6.20 -2.37 -14.18
C GLU A 91 6.15 -3.51 -15.21
N GLU A 92 6.10 -4.76 -14.76
CA GLU A 92 5.94 -5.95 -15.61
C GLU A 92 4.70 -5.83 -16.52
N ARG A 93 3.58 -5.31 -16.00
CA ARG A 93 2.36 -5.10 -16.79
C ARG A 93 2.48 -3.98 -17.81
N ILE A 94 3.29 -2.97 -17.54
CA ILE A 94 3.59 -1.89 -18.48
C ILE A 94 4.48 -2.41 -19.62
N GLU A 95 5.45 -3.28 -19.30
CA GLU A 95 6.34 -3.90 -20.30
C GLU A 95 5.59 -4.81 -21.28
N LEU A 96 4.44 -5.36 -20.89
CA LEU A 96 3.56 -6.12 -21.79
C LEU A 96 2.80 -5.24 -22.81
N LEU A 97 2.81 -3.92 -22.66
CA LEU A 97 2.23 -3.00 -23.63
C LEU A 97 3.21 -2.75 -24.78
N ASP A 98 2.68 -2.63 -26.00
CA ASP A 98 3.51 -2.38 -27.18
C ASP A 98 4.20 -1.00 -27.09
N GLU A 99 5.47 -0.96 -27.45
CA GLU A 99 6.26 0.28 -27.48
C GLU A 99 5.66 1.30 -28.46
N GLY A 100 5.58 2.56 -28.05
CA GLY A 100 5.04 3.65 -28.86
C GLY A 100 3.51 3.75 -28.90
N THR A 101 2.79 2.91 -28.14
CA THR A 101 1.35 3.07 -27.93
C THR A 101 1.04 4.18 -26.93
N GLU A 102 -0.08 4.87 -27.13
CA GLU A 102 -0.56 5.93 -26.23
C GLU A 102 -0.82 5.36 -24.82
N GLU A 103 -1.36 4.15 -24.74
CA GLU A 103 -1.63 3.46 -23.49
C GLU A 103 -0.35 3.23 -22.67
N ARG A 104 0.75 2.87 -23.34
CA ARG A 104 2.04 2.67 -22.68
C ARG A 104 2.62 4.00 -22.21
N GLU A 105 2.61 5.03 -23.05
CA GLU A 105 3.11 6.36 -22.68
C GLU A 105 2.39 6.93 -21.46
N ILE A 106 1.06 6.79 -21.42
CA ILE A 106 0.24 7.19 -20.27
C ILE A 106 0.63 6.39 -19.02
N ALA A 107 0.76 5.07 -19.14
CA ALA A 107 1.08 4.20 -18.00
C ALA A 107 2.49 4.47 -17.44
N GLU A 108 3.49 4.60 -18.30
CA GLU A 108 4.87 4.94 -17.94
C GLU A 108 4.92 6.31 -17.25
N THR A 109 4.30 7.33 -17.82
CA THR A 109 4.28 8.68 -17.25
C THR A 109 3.58 8.71 -15.89
N PHE A 110 2.47 7.99 -15.77
CA PHE A 110 1.66 7.97 -14.57
C PHE A 110 2.28 7.18 -13.42
N PHE A 111 2.77 5.95 -13.68
CA PHE A 111 3.26 5.05 -12.64
C PHE A 111 4.77 5.19 -12.42
N LEU A 112 5.56 5.43 -13.47
CA LEU A 112 7.03 5.46 -13.38
C LEU A 112 7.53 6.91 -13.28
N GLY A 113 7.09 7.79 -14.19
CA GLY A 113 7.51 9.20 -14.21
C GLY A 113 6.99 10.00 -13.02
N SER A 114 5.80 9.67 -12.52
CA SER A 114 5.14 10.37 -11.42
C SER A 114 5.20 9.59 -10.10
N SER A 115 6.35 8.96 -9.82
CA SER A 115 6.58 8.23 -8.56
C SER A 115 7.88 8.63 -7.84
N MET A 116 8.02 8.17 -6.60
CA MET A 116 9.23 8.31 -5.79
C MET A 116 9.33 7.16 -4.78
N ASP A 117 10.55 6.73 -4.50
CA ASP A 117 10.84 5.85 -3.36
C ASP A 117 10.81 6.63 -2.05
N VAL A 118 10.24 6.02 -1.02
CA VAL A 118 10.17 6.56 0.34
C VAL A 118 10.56 5.47 1.33
N GLN A 119 11.59 5.78 2.11
CA GLN A 119 12.06 4.92 3.19
C GLN A 119 11.28 5.21 4.48
N LEU A 120 10.83 4.14 5.16
CA LEU A 120 10.15 4.23 6.45
C LEU A 120 11.19 4.42 7.57
N GLY A 121 11.03 5.46 8.40
CA GLY A 121 11.87 5.65 9.59
C GLY A 121 11.63 4.59 10.67
N ASP A 122 12.56 4.47 11.61
CA ASP A 122 12.47 3.50 12.73
C ASP A 122 11.27 3.77 13.65
N ASP A 123 10.83 5.02 13.73
CA ASP A 123 9.61 5.45 14.44
C ASP A 123 8.32 5.20 13.63
N GLY A 124 8.46 4.70 12.40
CA GLY A 124 7.39 4.50 11.43
C GLY A 124 6.89 5.80 10.80
N ARG A 125 7.72 6.86 10.79
CA ARG A 125 7.41 8.11 10.10
C ARG A 125 8.12 8.21 8.76
N ILE A 126 7.49 8.92 7.84
CA ILE A 126 8.07 9.31 6.55
C ILE A 126 8.15 10.83 6.45
N VAL A 127 9.07 11.35 5.66
CA VAL A 127 9.08 12.78 5.29
C VAL A 127 8.27 12.93 4.00
N LEU A 128 7.14 13.63 4.05
CA LEU A 128 6.35 13.93 2.86
C LEU A 128 6.88 15.22 2.21
N PRO A 129 7.43 15.16 0.97
CA PRO A 129 8.00 16.33 0.32
C PRO A 129 7.01 17.48 0.22
N GLN A 130 7.50 18.72 0.37
CA GLN A 130 6.66 19.91 0.35
C GLN A 130 5.84 20.03 -0.94
N ARG A 131 6.38 19.57 -2.09
CA ARG A 131 5.65 19.53 -3.36
C ARG A 131 4.35 18.72 -3.29
N LEU A 132 4.39 17.56 -2.62
CA LEU A 132 3.22 16.67 -2.50
C LEU A 132 2.21 17.21 -1.49
N ARG A 133 2.70 17.83 -0.40
CA ARG A 133 1.83 18.53 0.56
C ARG A 133 1.06 19.67 -0.09
N LYS A 134 1.74 20.49 -0.90
CA LYS A 134 1.10 21.56 -1.68
C LYS A 134 0.11 21.02 -2.70
N LYS A 135 0.47 19.95 -3.43
CA LYS A 135 -0.41 19.33 -4.43
C LYS A 135 -1.73 18.87 -3.81
N LEU A 136 -1.68 18.24 -2.65
CA LEU A 136 -2.85 17.74 -1.94
C LEU A 136 -3.57 18.81 -1.09
N ASP A 137 -3.07 20.06 -1.06
CA ASP A 137 -3.54 21.12 -0.17
C ASP A 137 -3.59 20.67 1.31
N LEU A 138 -2.56 19.93 1.76
CA LEU A 138 -2.55 19.39 3.13
C LEU A 138 -2.24 20.49 4.16
N ASP A 139 -3.11 20.55 5.18
CA ASP A 139 -2.94 21.36 6.37
C ASP A 139 -2.10 20.61 7.41
N ASP A 140 -2.68 20.23 8.54
CA ASP A 140 -2.04 19.53 9.66
C ASP A 140 -2.40 18.05 9.74
N ARG A 141 -3.27 17.55 8.84
CA ARG A 141 -3.77 16.18 8.88
C ARG A 141 -3.75 15.50 7.52
N ILE A 142 -3.66 14.18 7.57
CA ILE A 142 -3.70 13.32 6.40
C ILE A 142 -4.48 12.05 6.75
N TYR A 143 -5.28 11.60 5.80
CA TYR A 143 -6.12 10.41 5.93
C TYR A 143 -5.54 9.27 5.11
N PHE A 144 -5.46 8.10 5.71
CA PHE A 144 -4.97 6.87 5.13
C PHE A 144 -6.12 5.90 4.90
N ILE A 145 -6.10 5.20 3.76
CA ILE A 145 -7.04 4.10 3.51
C ILE A 145 -6.36 2.95 2.77
N GLY A 146 -6.41 1.75 3.35
CA GLY A 146 -5.93 0.53 2.73
C GLY A 146 -6.96 -0.08 1.78
N VAL A 147 -6.56 -0.40 0.55
CA VAL A 147 -7.42 -0.99 -0.49
C VAL A 147 -6.90 -2.34 -0.97
N GLY A 148 -6.27 -3.09 -0.07
CA GLY A 148 -5.75 -4.43 -0.32
C GLY A 148 -4.31 -4.41 -0.82
N SER A 149 -4.08 -4.11 -2.09
CA SER A 149 -2.74 -4.15 -2.71
C SER A 149 -1.89 -2.92 -2.44
N HIS A 150 -2.54 -1.78 -2.24
CA HIS A 150 -1.92 -0.49 -1.96
C HIS A 150 -2.74 0.25 -0.91
N PHE A 151 -2.21 1.36 -0.44
CA PHE A 151 -2.99 2.32 0.34
C PHE A 151 -2.99 3.67 -0.36
N LYS A 152 -3.96 4.50 -0.02
CA LYS A 152 -4.06 5.87 -0.50
C LYS A 152 -3.87 6.84 0.66
N MET A 153 -3.30 7.99 0.33
CA MET A 153 -3.20 9.12 1.25
C MET A 153 -3.99 10.30 0.69
N TRP A 154 -4.85 10.88 1.52
CA TRP A 154 -5.80 11.92 1.16
C TRP A 154 -5.73 13.10 2.13
N LYS A 155 -6.17 14.27 1.65
CA LYS A 155 -6.70 15.30 2.54
C LYS A 155 -8.05 14.80 3.11
N PRO A 156 -8.26 14.77 4.45
CA PRO A 156 -9.46 14.18 5.05
C PRO A 156 -10.78 14.75 4.49
N GLU A 157 -10.84 16.06 4.28
CA GLU A 157 -12.02 16.76 3.75
C GLU A 157 -12.29 16.36 2.30
N THR A 158 -11.24 16.30 1.49
CA THR A 158 -11.32 15.90 0.08
C THR A 158 -11.74 14.44 -0.08
N TYR A 159 -11.28 13.55 0.80
CA TYR A 159 -11.71 12.15 0.81
C TYR A 159 -13.21 12.02 1.06
N LYS A 160 -13.73 12.75 2.06
CA LYS A 160 -15.16 12.75 2.40
C LYS A 160 -16.01 13.26 1.23
N ALA A 161 -15.58 14.36 0.60
CA ALA A 161 -16.30 14.96 -0.52
C ALA A 161 -16.29 14.11 -1.80
N HIS A 162 -15.20 13.39 -2.07
CA HIS A 162 -15.05 12.63 -3.33
C HIS A 162 -15.30 11.14 -3.18
N GLU A 163 -14.44 10.41 -2.48
CA GLU A 163 -14.44 8.94 -2.53
C GLU A 163 -15.48 8.33 -1.57
N ALA A 164 -15.57 8.82 -0.34
CA ALA A 164 -16.59 8.35 0.61
C ALA A 164 -17.99 8.72 0.13
N GLY A 165 -18.22 10.00 -0.20
CA GLY A 165 -19.51 10.47 -0.70
C GLY A 165 -19.97 9.74 -1.96
N ARG A 166 -19.05 9.45 -2.90
CA ARG A 166 -19.38 8.65 -4.09
C ARG A 166 -19.77 7.21 -3.74
N THR A 167 -19.02 6.57 -2.83
CA THR A 167 -19.30 5.19 -2.43
C THR A 167 -20.65 5.09 -1.72
N ASP A 168 -20.95 6.02 -0.81
CA ASP A 168 -22.24 6.11 -0.13
C ASP A 168 -23.39 6.35 -1.11
N ALA A 169 -23.20 7.27 -2.07
CA ALA A 169 -24.20 7.53 -3.12
C ALA A 169 -24.49 6.28 -3.96
N LEU A 170 -23.45 5.52 -4.35
CA LEU A 170 -23.60 4.28 -5.10
C LEU A 170 -24.32 3.19 -4.28
N ILE A 171 -24.06 3.10 -2.97
CA ILE A 171 -24.77 2.17 -2.09
C ILE A 171 -26.24 2.56 -1.97
N VAL A 172 -26.53 3.85 -1.78
CA VAL A 172 -27.91 4.38 -1.71
C VAL A 172 -28.66 4.09 -3.01
N GLU A 173 -28.07 4.35 -4.17
CA GLU A 173 -28.66 4.07 -5.49
C GLU A 173 -29.00 2.58 -5.66
N ARG A 174 -28.18 1.69 -5.09
CA ARG A 174 -28.36 0.22 -5.17
C ARG A 174 -29.31 -0.37 -4.13
N GLY A 175 -30.00 0.47 -3.36
CA GLY A 175 -30.96 0.04 -2.34
C GLY A 175 -30.53 0.31 -0.89
N GLY A 176 -29.48 1.11 -0.69
CA GLY A 176 -29.01 1.57 0.62
C GLY A 176 -28.69 0.42 1.56
N ALA A 177 -29.29 0.42 2.75
CA ALA A 177 -29.07 -0.61 3.76
C ALA A 177 -29.48 -2.03 3.35
N ARG A 178 -30.27 -2.20 2.28
CA ARG A 178 -30.66 -3.52 1.75
C ARG A 178 -29.68 -4.07 0.73
N PHE A 179 -28.79 -3.23 0.21
CA PHE A 179 -27.77 -3.66 -0.72
C PHE A 179 -26.67 -4.40 0.03
N ASP A 180 -26.38 -5.65 -0.37
CA ASP A 180 -25.22 -6.40 0.12
C ASP A 180 -24.00 -6.13 -0.78
N PRO A 181 -22.97 -5.40 -0.32
CA PRO A 181 -21.78 -5.15 -1.12
C PRO A 181 -21.01 -6.43 -1.47
N ALA A 182 -21.13 -7.50 -0.70
CA ALA A 182 -20.46 -8.77 -0.98
C ALA A 182 -20.98 -9.43 -2.27
N SER A 183 -22.20 -9.09 -2.69
CA SER A 183 -22.78 -9.54 -3.96
C SER A 183 -22.01 -9.06 -5.21
N LEU A 184 -21.16 -8.02 -5.08
CA LEU A 184 -20.31 -7.53 -6.16
C LEU A 184 -19.06 -8.38 -6.40
N LEU A 185 -18.73 -9.27 -5.46
CA LEU A 185 -17.49 -10.03 -5.51
C LEU A 185 -17.65 -11.23 -6.45
N PRO A 186 -16.75 -11.40 -7.45
CA PRO A 186 -16.76 -12.59 -8.28
C PRO A 186 -16.45 -13.83 -7.44
N LYS A 187 -17.00 -14.98 -7.84
CA LYS A 187 -16.66 -16.27 -7.22
C LYS A 187 -15.18 -16.56 -7.44
N LEU A 188 -14.51 -17.02 -6.38
CA LEU A 188 -13.11 -17.43 -6.49
C LEU A 188 -12.98 -18.63 -7.45
N PRO A 189 -11.93 -18.68 -8.28
CA PRO A 189 -11.63 -19.87 -9.05
C PRO A 189 -11.33 -21.04 -8.07
N PRO A 190 -11.59 -22.29 -8.48
CA PRO A 190 -11.25 -23.45 -7.66
C PRO A 190 -9.76 -23.44 -7.35
N LYS A 191 -9.41 -23.72 -6.09
CA LYS A 191 -8.00 -23.80 -5.68
C LYS A 191 -7.32 -24.90 -6.51
N PRO A 192 -6.12 -24.67 -7.07
CA PRO A 192 -5.42 -25.72 -7.80
C PRO A 192 -5.21 -26.92 -6.88
N THR A 193 -5.65 -28.10 -7.34
CA THR A 193 -5.40 -29.35 -6.63
C THR A 193 -3.88 -29.57 -6.58
N PRO A 194 -3.28 -29.85 -5.41
CA PRO A 194 -1.87 -30.17 -5.36
C PRO A 194 -1.61 -31.40 -6.26
N ALA A 195 -0.60 -31.30 -7.13
CA ALA A 195 -0.16 -32.44 -7.92
C ALA A 195 0.26 -33.56 -6.95
N VAL A 196 -0.34 -34.73 -7.12
CA VAL A 196 -0.05 -35.96 -6.38
C VAL A 196 1.27 -36.55 -6.86
#